data_AF-A0A848CG43-F1
#
_entry.id   AF-A0A848CG43-F1
#
_cell.length_a   1.000
_cell.length_b   1.000
_cell.length_c   1.000
_cell.angle_alpha   90.00
_cell.angle_beta   90.00
_cell.angle_gamma   90.00
#
_symmetry.space_group_name_H-M   'P 1'
#
loop_
_entity.id
_entity.type
_entity.pdbx_description
1 polymer ?
#
loop_
_entity_poly.entity_id
_entity_poly.type
_entity_poly.pdbx_seq_one_letter_code
_entity_poly.pdbx_strand_id
1 'polypeptide(L)'
;MFGSDEDTARPEAAAPAGEAEETPVAVEQEAGEDVHSETAVAEAGTDERVAAAAESTEQEPPAEVEKDTESAATPDQDEPVAEVVADTALAATAVAAAAATAERPTAPALETCGLDPALAQSMILCLREAEPRLSVWLGIVLEGVEEAGDELWKRLRFLLRSLDAPAAEVDAFVDDFRGWLERMEYVQLDEFRSELQYRLTLALDMEDEEDERSRLFLKISEGLSRTREQFSRRLDSLFSSHGELNESFWEELEELFIMADLGYEPSLELVERLRERARKENVTRVEDVRGLLMAEVDEIFRLPRRISAVNPPEVVLFIGVNGVGKTTTIAKLAHRARMQGKKVMIAAADTFRAAAIEQLQVWAERVGALFHARPAGSDPASVAYEAMDRALAEKVDILFVDTAGRLQTKVNLMEELTKIRQVLGKKHEGAPHRCILVIDATTGQNALSQAKLFKEAAGVDELILTKLDGTAKGGVAIAVAMQEKLPITYVGLGEKLEDLRPFNGADYARALLGDLDQGK
;
A
#
# COMPACT_ATOMS: atom_id res chain seq x y z
N MET A 1 47.86 31.45 27.49
CA MET A 1 48.93 32.37 27.06
C MET A 1 49.71 31.71 25.93
N PHE A 2 50.47 32.49 25.17
CA PHE A 2 51.25 32.05 24.01
C PHE A 2 52.35 31.01 24.38
N GLY A 3 52.90 30.26 23.43
CA GLY A 3 52.75 30.41 21.97
C GLY A 3 53.04 29.15 21.15
N SER A 4 53.01 29.33 19.84
CA SER A 4 53.23 28.34 18.79
C SER A 4 54.69 28.28 18.32
N ASP A 5 54.99 27.28 17.49
CA ASP A 5 55.60 27.36 16.14
C ASP A 5 56.20 25.95 15.86
N GLU A 6 55.64 25.18 14.91
CA GLU A 6 56.19 24.90 13.56
C GLU A 6 57.58 24.20 13.59
N ASP A 7 57.87 23.15 12.82
CA ASP A 7 57.44 22.81 11.45
C ASP A 7 57.70 21.31 11.09
N THR A 8 57.33 20.90 9.88
CA THR A 8 57.75 19.72 9.08
C THR A 8 57.24 18.32 9.44
N ALA A 9 56.71 17.66 8.40
CA ALA A 9 56.09 16.33 8.42
C ALA A 9 57.06 15.17 8.08
N ARG A 10 56.52 13.94 8.20
CA ARG A 10 57.02 12.63 7.70
C ARG A 10 58.19 11.96 8.44
N PRO A 11 57.90 10.78 9.01
CA PRO A 11 58.79 9.63 9.04
C PRO A 11 58.19 8.44 8.28
N GLU A 12 58.92 7.83 7.34
CA GLU A 12 58.60 6.49 6.82
C GLU A 12 59.85 5.80 6.26
N ALA A 13 60.28 4.71 6.92
CA ALA A 13 61.18 3.68 6.38
C ALA A 13 61.39 2.56 7.42
N ALA A 14 60.67 1.45 7.30
CA ALA A 14 60.99 0.19 7.96
C ALA A 14 60.70 -0.97 7.00
N ALA A 15 61.74 -1.76 6.71
CA ALA A 15 61.74 -2.85 5.74
C ALA A 15 62.89 -3.83 6.12
N PRO A 16 63.07 -5.00 5.47
CA PRO A 16 62.27 -5.62 4.41
C PRO A 16 61.95 -7.12 4.67
N ALA A 17 61.58 -7.83 3.59
CA ALA A 17 61.58 -9.28 3.38
C ALA A 17 60.40 -10.11 3.95
N GLY A 18 59.77 -10.99 3.15
CA GLY A 18 59.99 -11.22 1.71
C GLY A 18 59.18 -12.38 1.12
N GLU A 19 59.41 -12.65 -0.18
CA GLU A 19 58.89 -13.76 -1.00
C GLU A 19 57.39 -13.69 -1.38
N ALA A 20 56.98 -13.72 -2.67
CA ALA A 20 57.76 -13.63 -3.91
C ALA A 20 56.95 -13.07 -5.11
N GLU A 21 57.61 -12.24 -5.90
CA GLU A 21 57.31 -11.83 -7.30
C GLU A 21 57.69 -12.96 -8.28
N GLU A 22 57.34 -13.03 -9.57
CA GLU A 22 56.59 -12.21 -10.55
C GLU A 22 55.99 -13.19 -11.62
N THR A 23 54.94 -12.89 -12.41
CA THR A 23 54.91 -12.33 -13.81
C THR A 23 56.02 -12.81 -14.79
N PRO A 24 55.88 -12.68 -16.14
CA PRO A 24 54.77 -12.17 -16.97
C PRO A 24 54.20 -13.28 -17.92
N VAL A 25 53.51 -13.05 -19.05
CA VAL A 25 53.91 -12.44 -20.35
C VAL A 25 52.64 -11.91 -21.08
N ALA A 26 52.83 -10.97 -22.03
CA ALA A 26 51.75 -10.33 -22.79
C ALA A 26 51.42 -11.00 -24.14
N VAL A 27 50.23 -10.67 -24.68
CA VAL A 27 49.85 -10.50 -26.10
C VAL A 27 50.64 -11.29 -27.17
N GLU A 28 49.94 -12.16 -27.91
CA GLU A 28 49.96 -12.10 -29.38
C GLU A 28 48.71 -12.76 -30.03
N GLN A 29 48.62 -12.69 -31.36
CA GLN A 29 47.48 -13.14 -32.17
C GLN A 29 47.80 -14.48 -32.86
N GLU A 30 46.78 -15.30 -33.16
CA GLU A 30 46.85 -16.26 -34.27
C GLU A 30 45.53 -16.26 -35.06
N ALA A 31 45.59 -16.76 -36.29
CA ALA A 31 44.47 -16.82 -37.24
C ALA A 31 44.51 -18.15 -38.04
N GLY A 32 43.33 -18.56 -38.52
CA GLY A 32 43.10 -19.63 -39.50
C GLY A 32 41.74 -19.36 -40.17
N GLU A 33 41.58 -19.45 -41.50
CA GLU A 33 41.55 -20.68 -42.32
C GLU A 33 40.29 -21.55 -42.02
N ASP A 34 39.43 -21.91 -42.99
CA ASP A 34 39.47 -21.60 -44.43
C ASP A 34 38.13 -21.80 -45.20
N VAL A 35 38.05 -21.22 -46.41
CA VAL A 35 37.34 -21.62 -47.66
C VAL A 35 35.83 -22.06 -47.73
N HIS A 36 35.15 -21.44 -48.71
CA HIS A 36 33.90 -21.74 -49.47
C HIS A 36 33.08 -23.06 -49.32
N SER A 37 31.74 -22.92 -49.26
CA SER A 37 30.75 -23.22 -50.35
C SER A 37 29.33 -22.88 -49.86
N GLU A 38 28.36 -22.28 -50.59
CA GLU A 38 27.77 -22.38 -51.95
C GLU A 38 26.61 -23.41 -52.10
N THR A 39 25.59 -23.07 -52.93
CA THR A 39 24.25 -23.69 -53.10
C THR A 39 23.30 -23.63 -51.87
N ALA A 40 22.04 -23.15 -51.88
CA ALA A 40 21.02 -22.73 -52.87
C ALA A 40 20.01 -23.79 -53.36
N VAL A 41 18.80 -23.30 -53.73
CA VAL A 41 17.70 -23.91 -54.56
C VAL A 41 16.43 -24.46 -53.84
N ALA A 42 15.27 -23.97 -54.32
CA ALA A 42 13.87 -24.46 -54.25
C ALA A 42 13.19 -24.63 -52.86
N GLU A 43 11.98 -24.14 -52.58
CA GLU A 43 10.69 -24.14 -53.32
C GLU A 43 9.99 -25.51 -53.45
N ALA A 44 9.03 -25.76 -52.54
CA ALA A 44 7.75 -26.41 -52.84
C ALA A 44 6.74 -26.09 -51.71
N GLY A 45 5.43 -25.86 -51.94
CA GLY A 45 4.75 -25.70 -53.23
C GLY A 45 3.50 -26.54 -53.47
N THR A 46 2.58 -26.63 -52.50
CA THR A 46 1.15 -27.03 -52.65
C THR A 46 0.44 -26.70 -51.33
N ASP A 47 -0.69 -25.99 -51.19
CA ASP A 47 -1.79 -25.51 -52.06
C ASP A 47 -3.10 -26.34 -52.04
N GLU A 48 -4.21 -25.59 -52.07
CA GLU A 48 -5.61 -25.92 -52.35
C GLU A 48 -6.55 -26.75 -51.42
N ARG A 49 -7.73 -26.13 -51.21
CA ARG A 49 -9.11 -26.69 -51.10
C ARG A 49 -9.63 -27.31 -49.79
N VAL A 50 -10.95 -27.35 -49.50
CA VAL A 50 -12.13 -26.42 -49.66
C VAL A 50 -13.41 -27.21 -49.28
N ALA A 51 -14.20 -26.72 -48.32
CA ALA A 51 -15.65 -26.94 -48.10
C ALA A 51 -16.06 -26.23 -46.78
N ALA A 52 -17.10 -25.41 -46.61
CA ALA A 52 -18.32 -25.04 -47.38
C ALA A 52 -19.60 -25.87 -47.14
N ALA A 53 -20.17 -25.74 -45.93
CA ALA A 53 -21.61 -25.78 -45.59
C ALA A 53 -21.75 -25.18 -44.18
N ALA A 54 -22.61 -24.21 -43.81
CA ALA A 54 -23.80 -23.59 -44.41
C ALA A 54 -25.08 -24.44 -44.41
N GLU A 55 -25.90 -24.27 -43.35
CA GLU A 55 -27.36 -24.09 -43.49
C GLU A 55 -27.93 -23.31 -42.29
N SER A 56 -29.05 -22.62 -42.52
CA SER A 56 -29.81 -21.81 -41.55
C SER A 56 -31.05 -22.62 -41.07
N THR A 57 -32.14 -22.13 -40.46
CA THR A 57 -32.80 -20.81 -40.39
C THR A 57 -33.91 -20.87 -39.32
N GLU A 58 -34.31 -19.73 -38.72
CA GLU A 58 -35.68 -19.42 -38.23
C GLU A 58 -36.36 -20.38 -37.19
N GLN A 59 -37.37 -20.00 -36.39
CA GLN A 59 -38.37 -18.94 -36.50
C GLN A 59 -38.93 -18.55 -35.11
N GLU A 60 -39.74 -17.50 -35.02
CA GLU A 60 -40.42 -17.00 -33.79
C GLU A 60 -41.94 -16.78 -34.08
N PRO A 61 -42.75 -16.24 -33.14
CA PRO A 61 -43.72 -16.91 -32.26
C PRO A 61 -45.13 -17.11 -32.89
N PRO A 62 -46.21 -17.40 -32.13
CA PRO A 62 -47.06 -16.28 -31.65
C PRO A 62 -47.91 -16.49 -30.36
N ALA A 63 -48.32 -15.34 -29.79
CA ALA A 63 -49.61 -14.98 -29.15
C ALA A 63 -50.32 -15.83 -28.06
N GLU A 64 -50.60 -15.15 -26.94
CA GLU A 64 -51.89 -14.92 -26.23
C GLU A 64 -53.04 -15.96 -26.23
N VAL A 65 -53.75 -16.10 -25.09
CA VAL A 65 -55.18 -15.69 -24.90
C VAL A 65 -55.75 -16.04 -23.49
N GLU A 66 -56.23 -14.99 -22.80
CA GLU A 66 -57.36 -14.84 -21.83
C GLU A 66 -57.84 -15.90 -20.79
N LYS A 67 -58.17 -15.35 -19.59
CA LYS A 67 -59.35 -15.62 -18.70
C LYS A 67 -59.43 -16.95 -17.92
N ASP A 68 -60.06 -17.05 -16.73
CA ASP A 68 -60.80 -16.14 -15.83
C ASP A 68 -60.68 -16.70 -14.36
N THR A 69 -61.34 -16.31 -13.26
CA THR A 69 -62.51 -15.43 -12.94
C THR A 69 -62.36 -14.85 -11.50
N GLU A 70 -63.12 -13.77 -11.19
CA GLU A 70 -63.84 -13.42 -9.92
C GLU A 70 -63.20 -13.63 -8.51
N SER A 71 -63.34 -12.76 -7.50
CA SER A 71 -64.13 -11.52 -7.27
C SER A 71 -63.55 -10.78 -6.02
N ALA A 72 -63.98 -9.62 -5.50
CA ALA A 72 -65.09 -8.69 -5.77
C ALA A 72 -64.68 -7.24 -5.37
N ALA A 73 -65.13 -6.20 -6.08
CA ALA A 73 -66.14 -5.19 -5.67
C ALA A 73 -65.92 -4.51 -4.28
N THR A 74 -65.43 -3.25 -4.17
CA THR A 74 -66.03 -1.91 -4.49
C THR A 74 -67.11 -1.44 -3.47
N PRO A 75 -67.45 -0.13 -3.33
CA PRO A 75 -67.11 1.07 -4.14
C PRO A 75 -66.41 2.20 -3.29
N ASP A 76 -66.29 3.49 -3.66
CA ASP A 76 -66.91 4.28 -4.74
C ASP A 76 -66.03 5.45 -5.24
N GLN A 77 -66.50 6.17 -6.27
CA GLN A 77 -65.83 7.28 -6.96
C GLN A 77 -66.40 8.66 -6.57
N ASP A 78 -65.61 9.74 -6.71
CA ASP A 78 -65.93 10.84 -7.63
C ASP A 78 -64.78 11.87 -7.76
N GLU A 79 -64.60 12.36 -9.00
CA GLU A 79 -63.81 13.54 -9.41
C GLU A 79 -64.78 14.73 -9.69
N PRO A 80 -64.40 15.92 -10.24
CA PRO A 80 -63.10 16.46 -10.67
C PRO A 80 -62.82 17.93 -10.22
N VAL A 81 -61.80 18.54 -10.86
CA VAL A 81 -61.63 19.97 -11.22
C VAL A 81 -60.53 20.75 -10.46
N ALA A 82 -59.64 21.37 -11.25
CA ALA A 82 -58.52 22.25 -10.84
C ALA A 82 -58.93 23.75 -10.87
N GLU A 83 -58.14 24.75 -10.49
CA GLU A 83 -56.68 24.89 -10.27
C GLU A 83 -56.39 26.14 -9.38
N VAL A 84 -55.12 26.52 -9.19
CA VAL A 84 -54.59 27.78 -8.57
C VAL A 84 -54.83 27.89 -7.03
N VAL A 85 -53.93 28.35 -6.14
CA VAL A 85 -52.75 29.25 -6.25
C VAL A 85 -51.63 28.87 -5.24
N ALA A 86 -50.36 29.10 -5.65
CA ALA A 86 -49.13 29.39 -4.88
C ALA A 86 -48.91 28.88 -3.42
N ASP A 87 -47.92 28.00 -3.28
CA ASP A 87 -46.65 28.20 -2.53
C ASP A 87 -46.66 28.66 -1.05
N THR A 88 -46.42 27.72 -0.11
CA THR A 88 -45.15 27.64 0.67
C THR A 88 -45.12 26.40 1.59
N ALA A 89 -43.93 25.92 1.96
CA ALA A 89 -43.72 24.61 2.59
C ALA A 89 -43.92 24.57 4.12
N LEU A 90 -44.40 23.43 4.64
CA LEU A 90 -44.56 23.19 6.09
C LEU A 90 -44.44 21.69 6.45
N ALA A 91 -43.22 21.22 6.76
CA ALA A 91 -42.96 19.90 7.40
C ALA A 91 -41.50 19.73 7.89
N ALA A 92 -40.96 20.67 8.68
CA ALA A 92 -39.63 20.52 9.31
C ALA A 92 -39.52 21.25 10.66
N THR A 93 -38.51 20.87 11.46
CA THR A 93 -38.07 21.52 12.72
C THR A 93 -39.13 21.71 13.83
N ALA A 94 -39.40 20.64 14.60
CA ALA A 94 -40.16 20.74 15.85
C ALA A 94 -39.70 19.77 16.98
N VAL A 95 -38.40 19.41 17.01
CA VAL A 95 -37.80 18.57 18.08
C VAL A 95 -36.49 19.21 18.57
N ALA A 96 -36.59 20.36 19.23
CA ALA A 96 -35.45 21.13 19.73
C ALA A 96 -35.74 21.91 21.02
N ALA A 97 -36.61 21.39 21.91
CA ALA A 97 -36.96 22.06 23.18
C ALA A 97 -37.52 21.10 24.26
N ALA A 98 -36.81 20.00 24.58
CA ALA A 98 -37.28 19.00 25.56
C ALA A 98 -36.16 18.33 26.41
N ALA A 99 -35.05 19.02 26.65
CA ALA A 99 -33.87 18.46 27.32
C ALA A 99 -33.55 19.13 28.67
N ALA A 100 -34.50 19.10 29.62
CA ALA A 100 -34.32 19.81 30.91
C ALA A 100 -35.06 19.24 32.15
N THR A 101 -35.33 17.94 32.25
CA THR A 101 -35.47 17.22 33.55
C THR A 101 -35.48 15.70 33.34
N ALA A 102 -34.33 15.06 33.56
CA ALA A 102 -34.20 13.63 33.82
C ALA A 102 -33.06 13.45 34.83
N GLU A 103 -33.16 12.47 35.73
CA GLU A 103 -32.17 12.28 36.78
C GLU A 103 -30.84 11.77 36.20
N ARG A 104 -29.71 12.25 36.74
CA ARG A 104 -28.39 11.76 36.34
C ARG A 104 -28.26 10.29 36.76
N PRO A 105 -27.91 9.36 35.85
CA PRO A 105 -27.40 8.07 36.28
C PRO A 105 -26.12 8.30 37.09
N THR A 106 -26.05 7.76 38.30
CA THR A 106 -24.78 7.67 39.03
C THR A 106 -23.86 6.73 38.25
N ALA A 107 -22.75 7.27 37.73
CA ALA A 107 -21.74 6.46 37.06
C ALA A 107 -21.30 5.30 37.97
N PRO A 108 -21.07 4.09 37.43
CA PRO A 108 -20.47 3.02 38.21
C PRO A 108 -19.10 3.48 38.71
N ALA A 109 -18.72 3.07 39.92
CA ALA A 109 -17.37 3.31 40.39
C ALA A 109 -16.39 2.54 39.49
N LEU A 110 -15.48 3.27 38.81
CA LEU A 110 -14.46 2.67 37.94
C LEU A 110 -13.68 1.62 38.73
N GLU A 111 -13.84 0.35 38.34
CA GLU A 111 -13.05 -0.75 38.89
C GLU A 111 -11.57 -0.48 38.59
N THR A 112 -10.69 -0.55 39.60
CA THR A 112 -9.28 -0.22 39.42
C THR A 112 -8.50 -1.23 38.55
N CYS A 113 -9.18 -2.25 37.98
CA CYS A 113 -8.60 -3.26 37.10
C CYS A 113 -7.38 -4.00 37.69
N GLY A 114 -7.25 -4.05 39.01
CA GLY A 114 -6.09 -4.65 39.70
C GLY A 114 -4.89 -3.71 39.87
N LEU A 115 -5.03 -2.42 39.54
CA LEU A 115 -4.08 -1.36 39.89
C LEU A 115 -4.24 -0.92 41.34
N ASP A 116 -3.16 -0.35 41.89
CA ASP A 116 -3.18 0.40 43.14
C ASP A 116 -4.20 1.56 43.06
N PRO A 117 -5.15 1.69 44.00
CA PRO A 117 -6.08 2.81 44.05
C PRO A 117 -5.43 4.20 44.04
N ALA A 118 -4.20 4.39 44.55
CA ALA A 118 -3.52 5.68 44.47
C ALA A 118 -3.06 6.00 43.05
N LEU A 119 -2.41 5.03 42.38
CA LEU A 119 -2.02 5.13 40.96
C LEU A 119 -3.25 5.29 40.04
N ALA A 120 -4.33 4.55 40.28
CA ALA A 120 -5.57 4.70 39.52
C ALA A 120 -6.17 6.11 39.65
N GLN A 121 -6.13 6.72 40.83
CA GLN A 121 -6.62 8.09 41.05
C GLN A 121 -5.74 9.15 40.38
N SER A 122 -4.41 9.02 40.42
CA SER A 122 -3.52 9.95 39.71
C SER A 122 -3.66 9.79 38.19
N MET A 123 -3.75 8.57 37.67
CA MET A 123 -4.01 8.31 36.25
C MET A 123 -5.34 8.91 35.79
N ILE A 124 -6.43 8.79 36.56
CA ILE A 124 -7.71 9.44 36.25
C ILE A 124 -7.60 10.97 36.22
N LEU A 125 -6.79 11.58 37.09
CA LEU A 125 -6.57 13.02 37.05
C LEU A 125 -5.81 13.43 35.78
N CYS A 126 -4.65 12.80 35.52
CA CYS A 126 -3.84 13.07 34.34
C CYS A 126 -4.59 12.84 33.02
N LEU A 127 -5.38 11.76 32.91
CA LEU A 127 -6.18 11.47 31.71
C LEU A 127 -7.30 12.49 31.44
N ARG A 128 -7.78 13.19 32.48
CA ARG A 128 -8.83 14.22 32.38
C ARG A 128 -8.29 15.64 32.20
N GLU A 129 -7.01 15.86 32.50
CA GLU A 129 -6.29 17.11 32.24
C GLU A 129 -5.50 17.06 30.92
N ALA A 130 -5.27 15.87 30.37
CA ALA A 130 -4.69 15.64 29.06
C ALA A 130 -5.59 16.08 27.89
N GLU A 131 -4.97 16.35 26.75
CA GLU A 131 -5.67 16.40 25.46
C GLU A 131 -6.39 15.06 25.20
N PRO A 132 -7.56 15.07 24.53
CA PRO A 132 -8.34 13.85 24.27
C PRO A 132 -7.77 13.03 23.10
N ARG A 133 -6.47 12.75 23.14
CA ARG A 133 -5.69 12.01 22.15
C ARG A 133 -5.17 10.71 22.75
N LEU A 134 -5.40 9.60 22.06
CA LEU A 134 -4.96 8.27 22.44
C LEU A 134 -3.43 8.17 22.57
N SER A 135 -2.66 8.98 21.83
CA SER A 135 -1.20 9.06 21.97
C SER A 135 -0.76 9.56 23.35
N VAL A 136 -1.41 10.62 23.84
CA VAL A 136 -1.14 11.27 25.13
C VAL A 136 -1.60 10.36 26.26
N TRP A 137 -2.80 9.78 26.13
CA TRP A 137 -3.31 8.78 27.07
C TRP A 137 -2.42 7.54 27.17
N LEU A 138 -1.87 7.03 26.06
CA LEU A 138 -0.87 5.94 26.08
C LEU A 138 0.55 6.39 26.46
N GLY A 139 0.81 7.70 26.53
CA GLY A 139 1.96 8.23 27.25
C GLY A 139 1.78 7.99 28.76
N ILE A 140 0.72 8.55 29.31
CA ILE A 140 0.36 8.49 30.74
C ILE A 140 0.17 7.04 31.22
N VAL A 141 -0.59 6.23 30.48
CA VAL A 141 -0.96 4.86 30.88
C VAL A 141 0.23 3.91 30.85
N LEU A 142 1.21 4.12 29.98
CA LEU A 142 2.37 3.24 29.84
C LEU A 142 3.63 3.76 30.56
N GLU A 143 3.51 4.82 31.37
CA GLU A 143 4.63 5.39 32.12
C GLU A 143 5.24 4.37 33.11
N GLY A 144 6.51 4.00 32.91
CA GLY A 144 7.19 2.98 33.72
C GLY A 144 6.76 1.53 33.43
N VAL A 145 6.13 1.27 32.27
CA VAL A 145 5.95 -0.09 31.73
C VAL A 145 7.06 -0.35 30.72
N GLU A 146 7.95 -1.31 30.99
CA GLU A 146 9.07 -1.66 30.10
C GLU A 146 8.80 -2.95 29.30
N GLU A 147 8.00 -3.88 29.84
CA GLU A 147 7.77 -5.22 29.26
C GLU A 147 6.28 -5.62 29.19
N ALA A 148 5.97 -6.67 28.42
CA ALA A 148 4.66 -7.29 28.21
C ALA A 148 4.06 -8.05 29.42
N GLY A 149 4.25 -7.54 30.64
CA GLY A 149 3.82 -8.17 31.90
C GLY A 149 2.41 -7.82 32.36
N ASP A 150 2.01 -8.37 33.53
CA ASP A 150 0.69 -8.14 34.16
C ASP A 150 0.31 -6.67 34.32
N GLU A 151 1.28 -5.79 34.52
CA GLU A 151 1.04 -4.36 34.71
C GLU A 151 0.49 -3.70 33.43
N LEU A 152 1.02 -4.06 32.25
CA LEU A 152 0.46 -3.67 30.95
C LEU A 152 -1.01 -4.11 30.86
N TRP A 153 -1.29 -5.36 31.22
CA TRP A 153 -2.62 -5.97 31.10
C TRP A 153 -3.67 -5.37 32.04
N LYS A 154 -3.27 -4.84 33.20
CA LYS A 154 -4.17 -4.08 34.09
C LYS A 154 -4.41 -2.67 33.54
N ARG A 155 -3.33 -1.99 33.13
CA ARG A 155 -3.38 -0.60 32.67
C ARG A 155 -4.13 -0.42 31.35
N LEU A 156 -4.04 -1.38 30.43
CA LEU A 156 -4.86 -1.38 29.21
C LEU A 156 -6.34 -1.60 29.49
N ARG A 157 -6.71 -2.53 30.39
CA ARG A 157 -8.10 -2.68 30.86
C ARG A 157 -8.62 -1.39 31.51
N PHE A 158 -7.78 -0.74 32.31
CA PHE A 158 -8.12 0.50 32.99
C PHE A 158 -8.36 1.67 32.02
N LEU A 159 -7.48 1.85 31.03
CA LEU A 159 -7.68 2.84 29.96
C LEU A 159 -8.97 2.58 29.21
N LEU A 160 -9.13 1.37 28.65
CA LEU A 160 -10.29 1.02 27.82
C LEU A 160 -11.62 1.18 28.58
N ARG A 161 -11.71 0.72 29.83
CA ARG A 161 -12.91 0.92 30.66
C ARG A 161 -13.12 2.38 31.12
N SER A 162 -12.06 3.20 31.12
CA SER A 162 -12.19 4.66 31.35
C SER A 162 -12.67 5.42 30.10
N LEU A 163 -12.72 4.75 28.95
CA LEU A 163 -13.31 5.22 27.69
C LEU A 163 -14.67 4.54 27.42
N ASP A 164 -15.36 4.10 28.49
CA ASP A 164 -16.66 3.41 28.48
C ASP A 164 -16.75 2.14 27.60
N ALA A 165 -15.62 1.56 27.18
CA ALA A 165 -15.60 0.36 26.33
C ALA A 165 -16.20 -0.88 27.05
N PRO A 166 -17.08 -1.67 26.40
CA PRO A 166 -17.72 -2.82 27.01
C PRO A 166 -16.73 -3.87 27.53
N ALA A 167 -16.87 -4.30 28.79
CA ALA A 167 -15.87 -5.16 29.45
C ALA A 167 -15.51 -6.44 28.67
N ALA A 168 -16.47 -7.06 27.97
CA ALA A 168 -16.22 -8.24 27.13
C ALA A 168 -15.35 -7.94 25.90
N GLU A 169 -15.49 -6.76 25.29
CA GLU A 169 -14.66 -6.30 24.18
C GLU A 169 -13.26 -5.90 24.67
N VAL A 170 -13.17 -5.29 25.86
CA VAL A 170 -11.90 -4.96 26.53
C VAL A 170 -11.08 -6.22 26.82
N ASP A 171 -11.71 -7.24 27.41
CA ASP A 171 -11.01 -8.50 27.72
C ASP A 171 -10.67 -9.28 26.44
N ALA A 172 -11.54 -9.29 25.42
CA ALA A 172 -11.24 -9.89 24.11
C ALA A 172 -10.08 -9.19 23.38
N PHE A 173 -10.01 -7.85 23.42
CA PHE A 173 -8.90 -7.07 22.88
C PHE A 173 -7.58 -7.40 23.57
N VAL A 174 -7.59 -7.44 24.90
CA VAL A 174 -6.37 -7.70 25.69
C VAL A 174 -5.87 -9.12 25.48
N ASP A 175 -6.77 -10.11 25.38
CA ASP A 175 -6.37 -11.50 25.19
C ASP A 175 -5.96 -11.81 23.73
N ASP A 176 -6.55 -11.18 22.69
CA ASP A 176 -5.97 -11.26 21.34
C ASP A 176 -4.61 -10.55 21.26
N PHE A 177 -4.47 -9.36 21.85
CA PHE A 177 -3.21 -8.64 21.79
C PHE A 177 -2.09 -9.35 22.55
N ARG A 178 -2.38 -9.95 23.72
CA ARG A 178 -1.44 -10.85 24.41
C ARG A 178 -1.08 -12.05 23.52
N GLY A 179 -2.09 -12.74 23.00
CA GLY A 179 -1.86 -13.89 22.11
C GLY A 179 -1.11 -13.52 20.83
N TRP A 180 -1.18 -12.27 20.38
CA TRP A 180 -0.36 -11.75 19.28
C TRP A 180 1.08 -11.48 19.73
N LEU A 181 1.34 -10.85 20.89
CA LEU A 181 2.72 -10.71 21.40
C LEU A 181 3.40 -12.08 21.54
N GLU A 182 2.67 -13.08 22.07
CA GLU A 182 3.11 -14.47 22.14
C GLU A 182 3.42 -15.08 20.75
N ARG A 183 2.59 -14.83 19.73
CA ARG A 183 2.85 -15.25 18.32
C ARG A 183 3.93 -14.41 17.61
N MET A 184 4.27 -13.24 18.14
CA MET A 184 5.29 -12.35 17.58
C MET A 184 6.66 -12.53 18.21
N GLU A 185 6.73 -13.11 19.41
CA GLU A 185 7.92 -13.17 20.27
C GLU A 185 8.39 -11.79 20.77
N TYR A 186 7.48 -10.79 20.81
CA TYR A 186 7.78 -9.45 21.33
C TYR A 186 7.60 -9.38 22.85
N VAL A 187 8.56 -8.76 23.54
CA VAL A 187 8.65 -8.70 25.01
C VAL A 187 8.80 -7.26 25.51
N GLN A 188 9.62 -6.43 24.85
CA GLN A 188 9.91 -5.05 25.28
C GLN A 188 8.89 -4.07 24.70
N LEU A 189 8.48 -3.06 25.46
CA LEU A 189 7.41 -2.15 25.06
C LEU A 189 7.77 -1.35 23.80
N ASP A 190 9.02 -0.98 23.57
CA ASP A 190 9.45 -0.27 22.37
C ASP A 190 9.31 -1.12 21.08
N GLU A 191 9.40 -2.45 21.19
CA GLU A 191 9.14 -3.37 20.08
C GLU A 191 7.70 -3.27 19.57
N PHE A 192 6.72 -3.12 20.47
CA PHE A 192 5.28 -3.23 20.15
C PHE A 192 4.43 -1.98 20.44
N ARG A 193 4.96 -0.90 21.04
CA ARG A 193 4.19 0.33 21.36
C ARG A 193 3.47 0.91 20.15
N SER A 194 4.11 0.86 18.98
CA SER A 194 3.54 1.32 17.71
C SER A 194 2.33 0.48 17.27
N GLU A 195 2.39 -0.83 17.42
CA GLU A 195 1.24 -1.73 17.17
C GLU A 195 0.15 -1.50 18.21
N LEU A 196 0.48 -1.50 19.51
CA LEU A 196 -0.50 -1.31 20.59
C LEU A 196 -1.34 -0.04 20.38
N GLN A 197 -0.69 1.08 20.08
CA GLN A 197 -1.37 2.34 19.77
C GLN A 197 -2.24 2.22 18.52
N TYR A 198 -1.72 1.64 17.43
CA TYR A 198 -2.44 1.44 16.16
C TYR A 198 -3.67 0.52 16.32
N ARG A 199 -3.57 -0.54 17.12
CA ARG A 199 -4.68 -1.43 17.45
C ARG A 199 -5.75 -0.74 18.28
N LEU A 200 -5.37 0.10 19.23
CA LEU A 200 -6.32 0.86 20.04
C LEU A 200 -7.05 1.91 19.20
N THR A 201 -6.37 2.57 18.25
CA THR A 201 -7.02 3.42 17.23
C THR A 201 -8.10 2.64 16.47
N LEU A 202 -7.77 1.43 15.97
CA LEU A 202 -8.71 0.57 15.24
C LEU A 202 -9.84 -0.01 16.10
N ALA A 203 -9.61 -0.27 17.40
CA ALA A 203 -10.57 -0.94 18.27
C ALA A 203 -11.56 0.01 18.96
N LEU A 204 -11.27 1.32 18.97
CA LEU A 204 -12.09 2.36 19.59
C LEU A 204 -12.83 3.24 18.58
N ASP A 205 -12.66 3.02 17.27
CA ASP A 205 -13.02 3.95 16.19
C ASP A 205 -12.53 5.41 16.44
N MET A 206 -11.44 5.55 17.22
CA MET A 206 -10.91 6.85 17.61
C MET A 206 -9.95 7.38 16.55
N GLU A 207 -10.51 8.13 15.60
CA GLU A 207 -9.79 8.87 14.56
C GLU A 207 -8.98 10.06 15.12
N ASP A 208 -7.89 9.78 15.85
CA ASP A 208 -6.77 10.73 16.00
C ASP A 208 -6.03 10.87 14.66
N GLU A 209 -6.71 11.39 13.63
CA GLU A 209 -6.19 11.56 12.28
C GLU A 209 -4.83 12.27 12.29
N GLU A 210 -4.68 13.30 13.13
CA GLU A 210 -3.45 14.08 13.24
C GLU A 210 -2.28 13.27 13.80
N ASP A 211 -2.51 12.38 14.78
CA ASP A 211 -1.44 11.58 15.38
C ASP A 211 -1.04 10.39 14.51
N GLU A 212 -1.97 9.75 13.79
CA GLU A 212 -1.58 8.74 12.79
C GLU A 212 -0.93 9.39 11.58
N ARG A 213 -1.44 10.51 11.04
CA ARG A 213 -0.76 11.26 9.97
C ARG A 213 0.62 11.75 10.40
N SER A 214 0.80 12.21 11.64
CA SER A 214 2.12 12.64 12.15
C SER A 214 3.10 11.46 12.24
N ARG A 215 2.68 10.31 12.78
CA ARG A 215 3.53 9.09 12.82
C ARG A 215 3.79 8.50 11.43
N LEU A 216 2.82 8.61 10.52
CA LEU A 216 2.95 8.23 9.11
C LEU A 216 3.99 9.10 8.41
N PHE A 217 3.85 10.42 8.50
CA PHE A 217 4.80 11.38 7.94
C PHE A 217 6.20 11.20 8.53
N LEU A 218 6.33 10.96 9.84
CA LEU A 218 7.62 10.66 10.48
C LEU A 218 8.26 9.38 9.89
N LYS A 219 7.53 8.26 9.78
CA LYS A 219 8.08 7.03 9.16
C LYS A 219 8.41 7.20 7.66
N ILE A 220 7.58 7.92 6.90
CA ILE A 220 7.86 8.20 5.48
C ILE A 220 9.10 9.12 5.36
N SER A 221 9.22 10.15 6.19
CA SER A 221 10.36 11.07 6.20
C SER A 221 11.64 10.43 6.75
N GLU A 222 11.54 9.44 7.63
CA GLU A 222 12.68 8.63 8.09
C GLU A 222 13.17 7.75 6.96
N GLY A 223 12.28 7.00 6.31
CA GLY A 223 12.66 6.12 5.19
C GLY A 223 13.21 6.89 3.98
N LEU A 224 12.53 7.96 3.57
CA LEU A 224 12.98 8.83 2.48
C LEU A 224 14.15 9.74 2.86
N SER A 225 14.63 9.75 4.12
CA SER A 225 15.65 10.70 4.61
C SER A 225 16.86 10.81 3.69
N ARG A 226 17.39 9.68 3.22
CA ARG A 226 18.52 9.58 2.28
C ARG A 226 18.20 10.11 0.88
N THR A 227 16.98 9.86 0.39
CA THR A 227 16.50 10.42 -0.89
C THR A 227 16.39 11.94 -0.76
N ARG A 228 15.70 12.43 0.26
CA ARG A 228 15.49 13.86 0.54
C ARG A 228 16.80 14.62 0.69
N GLU A 229 17.77 14.08 1.44
CA GLU A 229 19.07 14.72 1.66
C GLU A 229 19.85 14.92 0.36
N GLN A 230 19.80 13.95 -0.56
CA GLN A 230 20.47 14.07 -1.87
C GLN A 230 19.67 14.93 -2.86
N PHE A 231 18.35 14.79 -2.88
CA PHE A 231 17.46 15.48 -3.81
C PHE A 231 17.35 16.97 -3.47
N SER A 232 17.03 17.32 -2.21
CA SER A 232 16.92 18.73 -1.81
C SER A 232 18.23 19.45 -2.06
N ARG A 233 19.40 18.92 -1.64
CA ARG A 233 20.69 19.61 -1.86
C ARG A 233 20.96 19.98 -3.33
N ARG A 234 20.52 19.14 -4.28
CA ARG A 234 20.61 19.46 -5.72
C ARG A 234 19.60 20.54 -6.12
N LEU A 235 18.37 20.42 -5.63
CA LEU A 235 17.29 21.39 -5.89
C LEU A 235 17.60 22.77 -5.28
N ASP A 236 18.14 22.81 -4.07
CA ASP A 236 18.62 23.99 -3.34
C ASP A 236 19.78 24.66 -4.09
N SER A 237 20.68 23.85 -4.68
CA SER A 237 21.78 24.35 -5.52
C SER A 237 21.26 24.94 -6.84
N LEU A 238 20.31 24.28 -7.50
CA LEU A 238 19.65 24.74 -8.74
C LEU A 238 18.88 26.06 -8.51
N PHE A 239 18.16 26.15 -7.39
CA PHE A 239 17.45 27.37 -6.99
C PHE A 239 18.40 28.50 -6.57
N SER A 240 19.66 28.19 -6.27
CA SER A 240 20.70 29.16 -5.94
C SER A 240 21.55 29.59 -7.15
N SER A 241 21.58 28.79 -8.23
CA SER A 241 22.30 29.13 -9.48
C SER A 241 21.46 29.97 -10.45
N HIS A 242 20.13 29.81 -10.46
CA HIS A 242 19.23 30.58 -11.34
C HIS A 242 18.45 31.65 -10.56
N GLY A 243 18.41 32.87 -11.11
CA GLY A 243 17.57 33.96 -10.59
C GLY A 243 16.18 34.08 -11.25
N GLU A 244 15.96 33.38 -12.37
CA GLU A 244 14.74 33.45 -13.18
C GLU A 244 14.45 32.09 -13.84
N LEU A 245 13.18 31.82 -14.18
CA LEU A 245 12.70 30.59 -14.82
C LEU A 245 13.00 30.52 -16.33
N ASN A 246 14.29 30.64 -16.67
CA ASN A 246 14.83 30.57 -18.03
C ASN A 246 14.91 29.13 -18.57
N GLU A 247 15.26 28.96 -19.85
CA GLU A 247 15.29 27.63 -20.48
C GLU A 247 16.27 26.67 -19.78
N SER A 248 17.49 27.13 -19.46
CA SER A 248 18.52 26.31 -18.82
C SER A 248 18.16 25.86 -17.40
N PHE A 249 17.39 26.66 -16.63
CA PHE A 249 16.84 26.22 -15.35
C PHE A 249 15.98 24.95 -15.50
N TRP A 250 15.17 24.88 -16.57
CA TRP A 250 14.31 23.73 -16.83
C TRP A 250 15.08 22.54 -17.40
N GLU A 251 16.12 22.78 -18.22
CA GLU A 251 17.03 21.74 -18.70
C GLU A 251 17.78 21.08 -17.53
N GLU A 252 18.37 21.89 -16.63
CA GLU A 252 19.03 21.41 -15.40
C GLU A 252 18.05 20.71 -14.43
N LEU A 253 16.77 21.13 -14.41
CA LEU A 253 15.72 20.44 -13.64
C LEU A 253 15.36 19.07 -14.24
N GLU A 254 15.34 18.93 -15.57
CA GLU A 254 15.14 17.64 -16.23
C GLU A 254 16.32 16.69 -15.92
N GLU A 255 17.56 17.16 -16.04
CA GLU A 255 18.74 16.38 -15.66
C GLU A 255 18.68 15.93 -14.20
N LEU A 256 18.28 16.82 -13.28
CA LEU A 256 18.10 16.52 -11.86
C LEU A 256 17.08 15.40 -11.62
N PHE A 257 15.93 15.43 -12.32
CA PHE A 257 14.91 14.38 -12.25
C PHE A 257 15.41 13.05 -12.83
N ILE A 258 16.12 13.06 -13.97
CA ILE A 258 16.73 11.86 -14.56
C ILE A 258 17.75 11.25 -13.57
N MET A 259 18.58 12.07 -12.95
CA MET A 259 19.55 11.68 -11.90
C MET A 259 18.90 11.23 -10.57
N ALA A 260 17.58 11.33 -10.43
CA ALA A 260 16.81 10.89 -9.26
C ALA A 260 16.00 9.59 -9.51
N ASP A 261 16.36 8.83 -10.56
CA ASP A 261 15.70 7.60 -11.03
C ASP A 261 14.27 7.79 -11.58
N LEU A 262 13.83 9.01 -11.92
CA LEU A 262 12.57 9.18 -12.68
C LEU A 262 12.68 8.64 -14.11
N GLY A 263 13.86 8.77 -14.74
CA GLY A 263 14.08 8.39 -16.14
C GLY A 263 13.60 9.45 -17.13
N TYR A 264 13.93 9.29 -18.41
CA TYR A 264 13.78 10.34 -19.43
C TYR A 264 12.32 10.78 -19.66
N GLU A 265 11.46 9.89 -20.14
CA GLU A 265 10.07 10.24 -20.51
C GLU A 265 9.26 10.85 -19.34
N PRO A 266 9.33 10.33 -18.09
CA PRO A 266 8.65 10.95 -16.94
C PRO A 266 9.25 12.28 -16.50
N SER A 267 10.56 12.49 -16.66
CA SER A 267 11.22 13.75 -16.29
C SER A 267 10.81 14.88 -17.22
N LEU A 268 10.84 14.64 -18.53
CA LEU A 268 10.37 15.58 -19.55
C LEU A 268 8.87 15.92 -19.38
N GLU A 269 8.03 14.91 -19.12
CA GLU A 269 6.60 15.14 -18.85
C GLU A 269 6.38 15.99 -17.59
N LEU A 270 7.16 15.75 -16.52
CA LEU A 270 7.06 16.50 -15.27
C LEU A 270 7.54 17.95 -15.44
N VAL A 271 8.63 18.18 -16.18
CA VAL A 271 9.12 19.53 -16.49
C VAL A 271 8.11 20.31 -17.32
N GLU A 272 7.50 19.74 -18.35
CA GLU A 272 6.46 20.44 -19.14
C GLU A 272 5.19 20.73 -18.33
N ARG A 273 4.75 19.82 -17.44
CA ARG A 273 3.66 20.09 -16.49
C ARG A 273 3.98 21.28 -15.59
N LEU A 274 5.20 21.35 -15.03
CA LEU A 274 5.64 22.46 -14.18
C LEU A 274 5.76 23.77 -14.97
N ARG A 275 6.28 23.74 -16.21
CA ARG A 275 6.32 24.88 -17.13
C ARG A 275 4.92 25.41 -17.42
N GLU A 276 3.96 24.54 -17.73
CA GLU A 276 2.56 24.92 -17.91
C GLU A 276 1.94 25.50 -16.63
N ARG A 277 2.20 24.89 -15.47
CA ARG A 277 1.62 25.31 -14.19
C ARG A 277 2.16 26.65 -13.73
N ALA A 278 3.47 26.88 -13.81
CA ALA A 278 4.09 28.17 -13.53
C ALA A 278 3.52 29.30 -14.41
N ARG A 279 3.31 29.04 -15.71
CA ARG A 279 2.65 29.98 -16.64
C ARG A 279 1.19 30.26 -16.27
N LYS A 280 0.43 29.26 -15.80
CA LYS A 280 -0.98 29.42 -15.39
C LYS A 280 -1.12 30.17 -14.06
N GLU A 281 -0.26 29.86 -13.09
CA GLU A 281 -0.28 30.44 -11.74
C GLU A 281 0.51 31.77 -11.64
N ASN A 282 1.15 32.21 -12.74
CA ASN A 282 2.01 33.41 -12.84
C ASN A 282 3.24 33.37 -11.91
N VAL A 283 3.74 32.16 -11.62
CA VAL A 283 4.98 31.98 -10.87
C VAL A 283 6.16 32.38 -11.74
N THR A 284 6.94 33.36 -11.27
CA THR A 284 8.11 33.92 -11.95
C THR A 284 9.42 33.72 -11.17
N ARG A 285 9.32 33.38 -9.89
CA ARG A 285 10.45 33.11 -9.01
C ARG A 285 10.87 31.65 -9.07
N VAL A 286 12.14 31.39 -8.74
CA VAL A 286 12.72 30.05 -8.73
C VAL A 286 12.37 29.30 -7.44
N GLU A 287 12.29 29.99 -6.28
CA GLU A 287 12.03 29.34 -4.99
C GLU A 287 10.60 28.76 -4.90
N ASP A 288 9.64 29.44 -5.54
CA ASP A 288 8.22 29.05 -5.60
C ASP A 288 7.99 27.72 -6.34
N VAL A 289 8.94 27.27 -7.19
CA VAL A 289 8.84 26.02 -7.97
C VAL A 289 8.75 24.79 -7.06
N ARG A 290 9.27 24.84 -5.82
CA ARG A 290 9.08 23.74 -4.86
C ARG A 290 7.61 23.51 -4.55
N GLY A 291 6.83 24.58 -4.39
CA GLY A 291 5.38 24.49 -4.14
C GLY A 291 4.64 23.86 -5.33
N LEU A 292 5.01 24.24 -6.56
CA LEU A 292 4.46 23.64 -7.77
C LEU A 292 4.80 22.16 -7.89
N LEU A 293 6.04 21.77 -7.59
CA LEU A 293 6.47 20.36 -7.60
C LEU A 293 5.79 19.53 -6.52
N MET A 294 5.58 20.09 -5.32
CA MET A 294 4.76 19.43 -4.28
C MET A 294 3.31 19.22 -4.73
N ALA A 295 2.71 20.20 -5.42
CA ALA A 295 1.34 20.12 -5.92
C ALA A 295 1.19 19.12 -7.08
N GLU A 296 2.13 19.09 -8.04
CA GLU A 296 2.14 18.08 -9.11
C GLU A 296 2.30 16.66 -8.54
N VAL A 297 3.18 16.46 -7.55
CA VAL A 297 3.39 15.13 -6.96
C VAL A 297 2.15 14.63 -6.20
N ASP A 298 1.45 15.48 -5.44
CA ASP A 298 0.15 15.09 -4.85
C ASP A 298 -0.89 14.77 -5.95
N GLU A 299 -0.93 15.55 -7.03
CA GLU A 299 -1.88 15.39 -8.13
C GLU A 299 -1.64 14.11 -8.94
N ILE A 300 -0.38 13.73 -9.18
CA ILE A 300 0.03 12.45 -9.78
C ILE A 300 -0.43 11.25 -8.93
N PHE A 301 -0.43 11.40 -7.61
CA PHE A 301 -0.76 10.34 -6.66
C PHE A 301 -2.22 10.34 -6.17
N ARG A 302 -3.05 11.28 -6.64
CA ARG A 302 -4.41 11.49 -6.14
C ARG A 302 -5.34 10.32 -6.50
N LEU A 303 -5.67 9.49 -5.51
CA LEU A 303 -6.49 8.28 -5.69
C LEU A 303 -7.84 8.59 -6.35
N PRO A 304 -8.20 7.95 -7.49
CA PRO A 304 -9.53 8.09 -8.07
C PRO A 304 -10.55 7.41 -7.16
N ARG A 305 -11.58 8.15 -6.73
CA ARG A 305 -12.64 7.65 -5.84
C ARG A 305 -13.47 6.55 -6.53
N ARG A 306 -13.10 5.28 -6.34
CA ARG A 306 -13.90 4.12 -6.73
C ARG A 306 -14.92 3.79 -5.63
N ILE A 307 -16.21 3.71 -5.97
CA ILE A 307 -17.21 3.06 -5.09
C ILE A 307 -17.04 1.56 -5.27
N SER A 308 -16.51 0.87 -4.25
CA SER A 308 -16.23 -0.57 -4.30
C SER A 308 -17.26 -1.34 -3.48
N ALA A 309 -18.47 -1.49 -4.02
CA ALA A 309 -19.49 -2.39 -3.47
C ALA A 309 -19.16 -3.83 -3.87
N VAL A 310 -18.18 -4.43 -3.18
CA VAL A 310 -17.71 -5.80 -3.44
C VAL A 310 -18.55 -6.80 -2.64
N ASN A 311 -19.15 -7.77 -3.33
CA ASN A 311 -19.73 -8.94 -2.66
C ASN A 311 -18.59 -9.79 -2.05
N PRO A 312 -18.65 -10.17 -0.77
CA PRO A 312 -17.63 -11.02 -0.16
C PRO A 312 -17.54 -12.42 -0.81
N PRO A 313 -16.33 -12.97 -1.01
CA PRO A 313 -15.03 -12.43 -0.59
C PRO A 313 -14.44 -11.39 -1.57
N GLU A 314 -13.81 -10.35 -1.02
CA GLU A 314 -12.91 -9.47 -1.75
C GLU A 314 -11.67 -10.26 -2.20
N VAL A 315 -11.72 -10.83 -3.41
CA VAL A 315 -10.57 -11.49 -4.05
C VAL A 315 -9.52 -10.46 -4.49
N VAL A 316 -8.31 -10.59 -3.96
CA VAL A 316 -7.15 -9.71 -4.23
C VAL A 316 -5.94 -10.54 -4.67
N LEU A 317 -5.41 -10.24 -5.86
CA LEU A 317 -4.31 -10.97 -6.49
C LEU A 317 -3.00 -10.17 -6.40
N PHE A 318 -1.91 -10.77 -5.92
CA PHE A 318 -0.61 -10.11 -5.81
C PHE A 318 0.39 -10.61 -6.84
N ILE A 319 0.91 -9.69 -7.65
CA ILE A 319 1.91 -9.96 -8.67
C ILE A 319 3.14 -9.05 -8.50
N GLY A 320 4.18 -9.30 -9.28
CA GLY A 320 5.51 -8.69 -9.10
C GLY A 320 6.62 -9.73 -8.96
N VAL A 321 7.87 -9.29 -9.11
CA VAL A 321 9.01 -10.21 -9.22
C VAL A 321 9.43 -10.83 -7.88
N ASN A 322 10.32 -11.81 -7.91
CA ASN A 322 10.87 -12.40 -6.68
C ASN A 322 11.70 -11.36 -5.91
N GLY A 323 11.61 -11.35 -4.58
CA GLY A 323 12.41 -10.47 -3.71
C GLY A 323 11.80 -9.10 -3.39
N VAL A 324 10.72 -8.68 -4.07
CA VAL A 324 10.03 -7.38 -3.83
C VAL A 324 9.13 -7.36 -2.58
N GLY A 325 9.08 -8.46 -1.83
CA GLY A 325 8.30 -8.55 -0.59
C GLY A 325 6.81 -8.85 -0.75
N LYS A 326 6.37 -9.50 -1.86
CA LYS A 326 4.96 -9.91 -2.05
C LYS A 326 4.38 -10.67 -0.84
N THR A 327 4.99 -11.80 -0.52
CA THR A 327 4.61 -12.70 0.58
C THR A 327 4.55 -11.96 1.93
N THR A 328 5.49 -11.06 2.20
CA THR A 328 5.46 -10.20 3.40
C THR A 328 4.34 -9.18 3.35
N THR A 329 4.11 -8.53 2.21
CA THR A 329 3.03 -7.54 2.01
C THR A 329 1.65 -8.19 2.20
N ILE A 330 1.48 -9.43 1.74
CA ILE A 330 0.29 -10.24 1.98
C ILE A 330 0.09 -10.50 3.47
N ALA A 331 1.15 -10.88 4.19
CA ALA A 331 1.08 -11.04 5.65
C ALA A 331 0.68 -9.73 6.36
N LYS A 332 1.23 -8.58 5.94
CA LYS A 332 0.89 -7.26 6.51
C LYS A 332 -0.55 -6.83 6.20
N LEU A 333 -1.06 -7.08 5.00
CA LEU A 333 -2.46 -6.79 4.65
C LEU A 333 -3.45 -7.77 5.29
N ALA A 334 -3.09 -9.05 5.40
CA ALA A 334 -3.85 -10.03 6.15
C ALA A 334 -3.93 -9.64 7.63
N HIS A 335 -2.81 -9.20 8.21
CA HIS A 335 -2.78 -8.68 9.57
C HIS A 335 -3.72 -7.48 9.75
N ARG A 336 -3.60 -6.43 8.92
CA ARG A 336 -4.49 -5.26 8.96
C ARG A 336 -5.96 -5.63 8.78
N ALA A 337 -6.29 -6.55 7.87
CA ALA A 337 -7.67 -7.00 7.67
C ALA A 337 -8.21 -7.83 8.86
N ARG A 338 -7.40 -8.71 9.47
CA ARG A 338 -7.77 -9.45 10.68
C ARG A 338 -8.01 -8.50 11.87
N MET A 339 -7.21 -7.44 11.99
CA MET A 339 -7.43 -6.39 13.01
C MET A 339 -8.69 -5.56 12.78
N GLN A 340 -9.16 -5.44 11.53
CA GLN A 340 -10.47 -4.87 11.19
C GLN A 340 -11.63 -5.87 11.38
N GLY A 341 -11.46 -6.90 12.21
CA GLY A 341 -12.45 -7.94 12.49
C GLY A 341 -12.71 -8.93 11.34
N LYS A 342 -12.16 -8.71 10.14
CA LYS A 342 -12.49 -9.48 8.94
C LYS A 342 -11.99 -10.93 9.03
N LYS A 343 -12.74 -11.85 8.44
CA LYS A 343 -12.33 -13.23 8.18
C LYS A 343 -11.50 -13.28 6.89
N VAL A 344 -10.22 -13.61 7.02
CA VAL A 344 -9.24 -13.59 5.91
C VAL A 344 -8.82 -14.99 5.51
N MET A 345 -8.67 -15.24 4.21
CA MET A 345 -7.98 -16.40 3.66
C MET A 345 -6.77 -15.98 2.80
N ILE A 346 -5.72 -16.79 2.83
CA ILE A 346 -4.49 -16.65 2.04
C ILE A 346 -4.30 -17.91 1.20
N ALA A 347 -4.02 -17.75 -0.10
CA ALA A 347 -3.75 -18.83 -1.04
C ALA A 347 -2.31 -18.77 -1.57
N ALA A 348 -1.56 -19.86 -1.43
CA ALA A 348 -0.16 -19.97 -1.87
C ALA A 348 -0.06 -20.49 -3.31
N ALA A 349 -0.14 -19.58 -4.30
CA ALA A 349 -0.02 -19.92 -5.72
C ALA A 349 1.41 -19.73 -6.31
N ASP A 350 2.43 -19.30 -5.54
CA ASP A 350 3.85 -19.55 -5.86
C ASP A 350 4.21 -21.03 -5.61
N THR A 351 3.55 -21.93 -6.35
CA THR A 351 3.69 -23.37 -6.18
C THR A 351 5.08 -23.89 -6.56
N PHE A 352 5.87 -23.11 -7.30
CA PHE A 352 7.23 -23.49 -7.69
C PHE A 352 8.17 -23.59 -6.47
N ARG A 353 7.96 -22.74 -5.46
CA ARG A 353 8.86 -22.62 -4.31
C ARG A 353 8.24 -23.25 -3.05
N ALA A 354 8.58 -24.50 -2.76
CA ALA A 354 8.14 -25.18 -1.53
C ALA A 354 8.34 -24.31 -0.26
N ALA A 355 9.55 -23.77 -0.08
CA ALA A 355 9.88 -22.87 1.02
C ALA A 355 9.07 -21.54 1.03
N ALA A 356 8.47 -21.12 -0.08
CA ALA A 356 7.59 -19.96 -0.12
C ALA A 356 6.17 -20.31 0.37
N ILE A 357 5.69 -21.50 0.03
CA ILE A 357 4.44 -22.06 0.56
C ILE A 357 4.56 -22.20 2.08
N GLU A 358 5.65 -22.79 2.56
CA GLU A 358 5.97 -22.94 4.00
C GLU A 358 6.09 -21.57 4.69
N GLN A 359 6.83 -20.62 4.11
CA GLN A 359 6.96 -19.26 4.65
C GLN A 359 5.61 -18.52 4.73
N LEU A 360 4.75 -18.65 3.72
CA LEU A 360 3.43 -18.03 3.70
C LEU A 360 2.44 -18.73 4.65
N GLN A 361 2.59 -20.04 4.87
CA GLN A 361 1.84 -20.76 5.89
C GLN A 361 2.16 -20.24 7.29
N VAL A 362 3.44 -20.12 7.64
CA VAL A 362 3.88 -19.57 8.94
C VAL A 362 3.34 -18.14 9.13
N TRP A 363 3.35 -17.31 8.09
CA TRP A 363 2.72 -15.98 8.16
C TRP A 363 1.20 -16.05 8.36
N ALA A 364 0.49 -16.93 7.66
CA ALA A 364 -0.95 -17.11 7.81
C ALA A 364 -1.34 -17.55 9.23
N GLU A 365 -0.59 -18.49 9.81
CA GLU A 365 -0.75 -18.94 11.18
C GLU A 365 -0.45 -17.82 12.20
N ARG A 366 0.62 -17.05 12.00
CA ARG A 366 1.01 -15.92 12.87
C ARG A 366 -0.06 -14.83 12.96
N VAL A 367 -0.68 -14.48 11.83
CA VAL A 367 -1.78 -13.49 11.77
C VAL A 367 -3.17 -14.10 12.03
N GLY A 368 -3.26 -15.42 12.23
CA GLY A 368 -4.54 -16.12 12.44
C GLY A 368 -5.49 -16.03 11.25
N ALA A 369 -4.97 -16.08 10.01
CA ALA A 369 -5.74 -16.18 8.78
C ALA A 369 -5.88 -17.64 8.32
N LEU A 370 -6.91 -17.93 7.53
CA LEU A 370 -7.07 -19.25 6.92
C LEU A 370 -6.05 -19.44 5.79
N PHE A 371 -5.46 -20.63 5.69
CA PHE A 371 -4.47 -20.94 4.66
C PHE A 371 -4.97 -22.02 3.70
N HIS A 372 -4.72 -21.84 2.40
CA HIS A 372 -4.92 -22.86 1.36
C HIS A 372 -3.68 -22.97 0.47
N ALA A 373 -3.22 -24.20 0.23
CA ALA A 373 -2.10 -24.53 -0.62
C ALA A 373 -2.24 -25.94 -1.20
N ARG A 374 -1.42 -26.24 -2.21
CA ARG A 374 -1.18 -27.58 -2.75
C ARG A 374 0.32 -27.90 -2.72
N PRO A 375 0.74 -29.18 -2.86
CA PRO A 375 2.15 -29.53 -2.93
C PRO A 375 2.91 -28.78 -4.03
N ALA A 376 4.20 -28.52 -3.80
CA ALA A 376 5.03 -27.79 -4.74
C ALA A 376 5.05 -28.44 -6.14
N GLY A 377 5.04 -27.62 -7.19
CA GLY A 377 4.88 -28.05 -8.58
C GLY A 377 3.42 -28.25 -9.04
N SER A 378 2.43 -28.03 -8.17
CA SER A 378 1.01 -28.00 -8.56
C SER A 378 0.69 -26.82 -9.48
N ASP A 379 -0.38 -26.92 -10.28
CA ASP A 379 -0.90 -25.82 -11.10
C ASP A 379 -1.39 -24.63 -10.23
N PRO A 380 -0.78 -23.42 -10.32
CA PRO A 380 -1.20 -22.24 -9.57
C PRO A 380 -2.66 -21.85 -9.75
N ALA A 381 -3.20 -22.03 -10.96
CA ALA A 381 -4.60 -21.73 -11.24
C ALA A 381 -5.56 -22.70 -10.53
N SER A 382 -5.17 -23.97 -10.34
CA SER A 382 -5.94 -24.93 -9.55
C SER A 382 -5.92 -24.60 -8.05
N VAL A 383 -4.82 -24.05 -7.52
CA VAL A 383 -4.77 -23.51 -6.15
C VAL A 383 -5.73 -22.33 -5.98
N ALA A 384 -5.74 -21.40 -6.94
CA ALA A 384 -6.66 -20.26 -6.93
C ALA A 384 -8.14 -20.69 -7.03
N TYR A 385 -8.44 -21.71 -7.85
CA TYR A 385 -9.79 -22.29 -8.00
C TYR A 385 -10.31 -22.85 -6.66
N GLU A 386 -9.51 -23.67 -6.00
CA GLU A 386 -9.91 -24.39 -4.78
C GLU A 386 -9.87 -23.48 -3.53
N ALA A 387 -8.96 -22.51 -3.49
CA ALA A 387 -9.02 -21.42 -2.51
C ALA A 387 -10.33 -20.64 -2.62
N MET A 388 -10.81 -20.35 -3.84
CA MET A 388 -12.05 -19.63 -4.05
C MET A 388 -13.29 -20.43 -3.63
N ASP A 389 -13.36 -21.73 -3.97
CA ASP A 389 -14.44 -22.61 -3.50
C ASP A 389 -14.48 -22.70 -1.97
N ARG A 390 -13.31 -22.82 -1.33
CA ARG A 390 -13.22 -22.84 0.12
C ARG A 390 -13.58 -21.49 0.74
N ALA A 391 -13.15 -20.38 0.14
CA ALA A 391 -13.47 -19.02 0.59
C ALA A 391 -14.97 -18.74 0.60
N LEU A 392 -15.69 -19.20 -0.43
CA LEU A 392 -17.17 -19.15 -0.52
C LEU A 392 -17.83 -20.02 0.55
N ALA A 393 -17.41 -21.30 0.67
CA ALA A 393 -17.98 -22.24 1.63
C ALA A 393 -17.76 -21.79 3.09
N GLU A 394 -16.60 -21.19 3.38
CA GLU A 394 -16.25 -20.65 4.69
C GLU A 394 -16.78 -19.23 4.96
N LYS A 395 -17.38 -18.56 3.97
CA LYS A 395 -17.84 -17.16 4.03
C LYS A 395 -16.75 -16.22 4.57
N VAL A 396 -15.61 -16.17 3.90
CA VAL A 396 -14.53 -15.22 4.22
C VAL A 396 -14.83 -13.85 3.61
N ASP A 397 -14.34 -12.79 4.24
CA ASP A 397 -14.51 -11.42 3.76
C ASP A 397 -13.49 -11.04 2.69
N ILE A 398 -12.26 -11.57 2.79
CA ILE A 398 -11.15 -11.29 1.86
C ILE A 398 -10.38 -12.58 1.54
N LEU A 399 -10.03 -12.76 0.26
CA LEU A 399 -9.13 -13.81 -0.23
C LEU A 399 -7.89 -13.18 -0.88
N PHE A 400 -6.73 -13.31 -0.24
CA PHE A 400 -5.44 -12.88 -0.78
C PHE A 400 -4.73 -14.04 -1.51
N VAL A 401 -4.17 -13.79 -2.71
CA VAL A 401 -3.50 -14.82 -3.53
C VAL A 401 -2.05 -14.39 -3.85
N ASP A 402 -1.05 -15.13 -3.37
CA ASP A 402 0.38 -14.91 -3.70
C ASP A 402 0.79 -15.70 -4.95
N THR A 403 1.47 -15.08 -5.91
CA THR A 403 1.89 -15.74 -7.17
C THR A 403 3.40 -15.89 -7.30
N ALA A 404 3.85 -16.73 -8.23
CA ALA A 404 5.25 -16.73 -8.66
C ALA A 404 5.68 -15.33 -9.17
N GLY A 405 6.97 -15.02 -9.06
CA GLY A 405 7.59 -13.75 -9.52
C GLY A 405 8.78 -13.95 -10.47
N ARG A 406 8.76 -15.04 -11.25
CA ARG A 406 9.89 -15.49 -12.10
C ARG A 406 9.93 -14.77 -13.45
N LEU A 407 10.23 -13.47 -13.46
CA LEU A 407 10.25 -12.64 -14.67
C LEU A 407 11.24 -13.14 -15.74
N GLN A 408 12.27 -13.90 -15.38
CA GLN A 408 13.19 -14.51 -16.34
C GLN A 408 12.50 -15.48 -17.32
N THR A 409 11.33 -16.03 -16.94
CA THR A 409 10.46 -16.87 -17.78
C THR A 409 9.19 -16.09 -18.16
N LYS A 410 9.38 -14.94 -18.83
CA LYS A 410 8.32 -13.95 -19.12
C LYS A 410 7.01 -14.56 -19.62
N VAL A 411 7.05 -15.31 -20.73
CA VAL A 411 5.86 -15.87 -21.41
C VAL A 411 5.05 -16.75 -20.45
N ASN A 412 5.68 -17.79 -19.91
CA ASN A 412 5.03 -18.76 -19.01
C ASN A 412 4.39 -18.09 -17.78
N LEU A 413 5.07 -17.08 -17.20
CA LEU A 413 4.54 -16.35 -16.05
C LEU A 413 3.31 -15.51 -16.42
N MET A 414 3.29 -14.88 -17.60
CA MET A 414 2.12 -14.11 -18.05
C MET A 414 0.93 -15.00 -18.39
N GLU A 415 1.17 -16.18 -18.98
CA GLU A 415 0.13 -17.20 -19.21
C GLU A 415 -0.45 -17.72 -17.89
N GLU A 416 0.40 -18.00 -16.89
CA GLU A 416 0.02 -18.45 -15.55
C GLU A 416 -0.88 -17.41 -14.84
N LEU A 417 -0.47 -16.13 -14.83
CA LEU A 417 -1.25 -15.04 -14.25
C LEU A 417 -2.59 -14.84 -14.98
N THR A 418 -2.60 -14.92 -16.31
CA THR A 418 -3.82 -14.85 -17.13
C THR A 418 -4.77 -15.99 -16.78
N LYS A 419 -4.25 -17.21 -16.61
CA LYS A 419 -5.02 -18.40 -16.25
C LYS A 419 -5.60 -18.31 -14.83
N ILE A 420 -4.85 -17.79 -13.86
CA ILE A 420 -5.34 -17.50 -12.50
C ILE A 420 -6.50 -16.49 -12.56
N ARG A 421 -6.34 -15.37 -13.27
CA ARG A 421 -7.38 -14.34 -13.44
C ARG A 421 -8.67 -14.92 -14.05
N GLN A 422 -8.54 -15.71 -15.12
CA GLN A 422 -9.68 -16.37 -15.76
C GLN A 422 -10.38 -17.41 -14.86
N VAL A 423 -9.64 -18.07 -13.96
CA VAL A 423 -10.21 -19.02 -13.00
C VAL A 423 -11.03 -18.30 -11.94
N LEU A 424 -10.50 -17.23 -11.36
CA LEU A 424 -11.17 -16.46 -10.30
C LEU A 424 -12.47 -15.83 -10.82
N GLY A 425 -12.41 -15.17 -11.99
CA GLY A 425 -13.59 -14.55 -12.62
C GLY A 425 -14.68 -15.53 -13.08
N LYS A 426 -14.37 -16.84 -13.21
CA LYS A 426 -15.37 -17.90 -13.45
C LYS A 426 -16.07 -18.39 -12.17
N LYS A 427 -15.50 -18.10 -11.00
CA LYS A 427 -16.03 -18.51 -9.68
C LYS A 427 -16.76 -17.38 -8.97
N HIS A 428 -16.35 -16.14 -9.20
CA HIS A 428 -16.95 -14.96 -8.61
C HIS A 428 -16.94 -13.82 -9.63
N GLU A 429 -18.10 -13.20 -9.84
CA GLU A 429 -18.21 -12.06 -10.74
C GLU A 429 -17.32 -10.91 -10.24
N GLY A 430 -16.64 -10.22 -11.15
CA GLY A 430 -15.68 -9.16 -10.82
C GLY A 430 -14.34 -9.63 -10.23
N ALA A 431 -14.12 -10.92 -9.96
CA ALA A 431 -12.87 -11.40 -9.37
C ALA A 431 -11.73 -11.59 -10.41
N PRO A 432 -10.45 -11.32 -10.05
CA PRO A 432 -10.02 -10.61 -8.84
C PRO A 432 -10.45 -9.15 -8.89
N HIS A 433 -11.04 -8.65 -7.80
CA HIS A 433 -11.58 -7.29 -7.72
C HIS A 433 -10.46 -6.24 -7.70
N ARG A 434 -9.26 -6.66 -7.30
CA ARG A 434 -8.05 -5.85 -7.19
C ARG A 434 -6.85 -6.68 -7.61
N CYS A 435 -6.10 -6.21 -8.59
CA CYS A 435 -4.82 -6.78 -8.98
C CYS A 435 -3.68 -5.86 -8.53
N ILE A 436 -2.92 -6.29 -7.53
CA ILE A 436 -1.88 -5.49 -6.87
C ILE A 436 -0.50 -5.88 -7.39
N LEU A 437 0.21 -4.93 -7.98
CA LEU A 437 1.63 -5.10 -8.30
C LEU A 437 2.50 -4.57 -7.15
N VAL A 438 3.30 -5.46 -6.56
CA VAL A 438 4.29 -5.07 -5.53
C VAL A 438 5.63 -4.76 -6.21
N ILE A 439 6.19 -3.60 -5.90
CA ILE A 439 7.43 -3.05 -6.49
C ILE A 439 8.43 -2.74 -5.38
N ASP A 440 9.71 -3.01 -5.63
CA ASP A 440 10.82 -2.70 -4.74
C ASP A 440 11.45 -1.34 -5.13
N ALA A 441 11.39 -0.36 -4.22
CA ALA A 441 11.86 1.01 -4.44
C ALA A 441 13.39 1.15 -4.56
N THR A 442 14.16 0.07 -4.35
CA THR A 442 15.60 0.04 -4.66
C THR A 442 15.89 -0.20 -6.14
N THR A 443 14.93 -0.72 -6.92
CA THR A 443 15.19 -1.27 -8.27
C THR A 443 15.25 -0.22 -9.39
N GLY A 444 14.89 1.03 -9.11
CA GLY A 444 14.93 2.15 -10.07
C GLY A 444 14.15 1.85 -11.34
N GLN A 445 14.68 2.27 -12.49
CA GLN A 445 14.05 2.12 -13.81
C GLN A 445 13.60 0.69 -14.20
N ASN A 446 14.14 -0.35 -13.55
CA ASN A 446 13.64 -1.72 -13.73
C ASN A 446 12.17 -1.85 -13.32
N ALA A 447 11.72 -1.13 -12.29
CA ALA A 447 10.32 -1.11 -11.84
C ALA A 447 9.35 -0.65 -12.93
N LEU A 448 9.71 0.38 -13.69
CA LEU A 448 8.88 0.92 -14.78
C LEU A 448 8.66 -0.12 -15.89
N SER A 449 9.74 -0.77 -16.34
CA SER A 449 9.65 -1.86 -17.33
C SER A 449 8.89 -3.09 -16.83
N GLN A 450 8.91 -3.34 -15.52
CA GLN A 450 8.11 -4.41 -14.89
C GLN A 450 6.63 -4.04 -14.81
N ALA A 451 6.31 -2.81 -14.40
CA ALA A 451 4.95 -2.34 -14.24
C ALA A 451 4.15 -2.39 -15.54
N LYS A 452 4.75 -1.88 -16.63
CA LYS A 452 4.20 -1.99 -17.98
C LYS A 452 3.85 -3.43 -18.34
N LEU A 453 4.83 -4.34 -18.23
CA LEU A 453 4.70 -5.74 -18.63
C LEU A 453 3.66 -6.51 -17.80
N PHE A 454 3.64 -6.31 -16.47
CA PHE A 454 2.64 -6.95 -15.60
C PHE A 454 1.24 -6.39 -15.83
N LYS A 455 1.10 -5.09 -16.13
CA LYS A 455 -0.19 -4.45 -16.45
C LYS A 455 -0.73 -4.92 -17.79
N GLU A 456 0.11 -4.99 -18.83
CA GLU A 456 -0.26 -5.50 -20.16
C GLU A 456 -0.77 -6.95 -20.11
N ALA A 457 -0.19 -7.79 -19.25
CA ALA A 457 -0.52 -9.21 -19.17
C ALA A 457 -1.62 -9.57 -18.15
N ALA A 458 -1.54 -9.07 -16.92
CA ALA A 458 -2.40 -9.48 -15.81
C ALA A 458 -3.50 -8.46 -15.49
N GLY A 459 -3.42 -7.23 -16.02
CA GLY A 459 -4.33 -6.12 -15.74
C GLY A 459 -4.24 -5.64 -14.29
N VAL A 460 -3.26 -4.79 -14.00
CA VAL A 460 -3.01 -4.21 -12.66
C VAL A 460 -3.99 -3.08 -12.36
N ASP A 461 -4.49 -3.02 -11.12
CA ASP A 461 -5.34 -1.94 -10.61
C ASP A 461 -4.59 -0.94 -9.73
N GLU A 462 -3.59 -1.39 -8.98
CA GLU A 462 -2.89 -0.58 -7.98
C GLU A 462 -1.45 -1.09 -7.72
N LEU A 463 -0.65 -0.23 -7.10
CA LEU A 463 0.74 -0.48 -6.73
C LEU A 463 0.93 -0.48 -5.21
N ILE A 464 1.85 -1.32 -4.75
CA ILE A 464 2.46 -1.20 -3.42
C ILE A 464 3.97 -1.10 -3.58
N LEU A 465 4.57 -0.04 -3.02
CA LEU A 465 6.03 0.10 -2.95
C LEU A 465 6.56 -0.52 -1.66
N THR A 466 7.72 -1.16 -1.72
CA THR A 466 8.44 -1.71 -0.55
C THR A 466 9.88 -1.22 -0.49
N LYS A 467 10.50 -1.31 0.69
CA LYS A 467 11.91 -0.95 0.95
C LYS A 467 12.22 0.52 0.69
N LEU A 468 11.24 1.40 0.93
CA LEU A 468 11.42 2.86 0.85
C LEU A 468 12.39 3.37 1.91
N ASP A 469 12.50 2.64 3.02
CA ASP A 469 13.48 2.78 4.10
C ASP A 469 14.94 2.51 3.68
N GLY A 470 15.17 1.67 2.67
CA GLY A 470 16.50 1.29 2.23
C GLY A 470 17.14 2.23 1.20
N THR A 471 16.37 3.16 0.60
CA THR A 471 16.68 3.71 -0.73
C THR A 471 16.90 5.22 -0.79
N ALA A 472 17.74 5.64 -1.74
CA ALA A 472 17.91 7.04 -2.16
C ALA A 472 17.15 7.35 -3.48
N LYS A 473 16.29 6.43 -3.96
CA LYS A 473 15.74 6.40 -5.32
C LYS A 473 14.23 6.69 -5.40
N GLY A 474 13.72 7.63 -4.61
CA GLY A 474 12.27 7.94 -4.54
C GLY A 474 11.60 8.32 -5.88
N GLY A 475 12.35 8.80 -6.88
CA GLY A 475 11.79 9.17 -8.19
C GLY A 475 11.08 8.03 -8.93
N VAL A 476 11.45 6.78 -8.65
CA VAL A 476 10.80 5.59 -9.25
C VAL A 476 9.29 5.54 -8.95
N ALA A 477 8.85 6.02 -7.79
CA ALA A 477 7.44 6.05 -7.40
C ALA A 477 6.61 6.94 -8.36
N ILE A 478 7.15 8.13 -8.63
CA ILE A 478 6.54 9.16 -9.48
C ILE A 478 6.51 8.65 -10.93
N ALA A 479 7.62 8.10 -11.42
CA ALA A 479 7.75 7.58 -12.78
C ALA A 479 6.70 6.51 -13.12
N VAL A 480 6.52 5.51 -12.25
CA VAL A 480 5.54 4.44 -12.50
C VAL A 480 4.10 4.97 -12.39
N ALA A 481 3.80 5.84 -11.43
CA ALA A 481 2.46 6.41 -11.29
C ALA A 481 2.08 7.32 -12.48
N MET A 482 3.00 8.13 -13.00
CA MET A 482 2.77 8.98 -14.18
C MET A 482 2.50 8.15 -15.44
N GLN A 483 3.42 7.26 -15.80
CA GLN A 483 3.36 6.52 -17.07
C GLN A 483 2.24 5.48 -17.06
N GLU A 484 2.15 4.67 -16.00
CA GLU A 484 1.18 3.60 -15.95
C GLU A 484 -0.19 4.03 -15.41
N LYS A 485 -0.30 5.23 -14.81
CA LYS A 485 -1.56 5.80 -14.28
C LYS A 485 -2.21 4.87 -13.25
N LEU A 486 -1.37 4.15 -12.51
CA LEU A 486 -1.75 3.21 -11.47
C LEU A 486 -1.62 3.90 -10.09
N PRO A 487 -2.68 3.92 -9.26
CA PRO A 487 -2.60 4.44 -7.91
C PRO A 487 -1.64 3.62 -7.05
N ILE A 488 -0.81 4.30 -6.25
CA ILE A 488 -0.08 3.68 -5.15
C ILE A 488 -1.00 3.72 -3.93
N THR A 489 -1.32 2.57 -3.32
CA THR A 489 -2.27 2.50 -2.20
C THR A 489 -1.61 2.22 -0.87
N TYR A 490 -0.45 1.54 -0.86
CA TYR A 490 0.34 1.31 0.34
C TYR A 490 1.86 1.47 0.09
N VAL A 491 2.58 1.78 1.17
CA VAL A 491 4.04 1.84 1.23
C VAL A 491 4.58 0.98 2.38
N GLY A 492 5.61 0.19 2.09
CA GLY A 492 6.39 -0.59 3.05
C GLY A 492 7.65 0.19 3.47
N LEU A 493 7.70 0.51 4.77
CA LEU A 493 8.69 1.41 5.40
C LEU A 493 9.57 0.67 6.43
N GLY A 494 9.73 -0.65 6.29
CA GLY A 494 10.42 -1.52 7.25
C GLY A 494 9.90 -2.97 7.22
N GLU A 495 10.42 -3.80 8.12
CA GLU A 495 10.14 -5.25 8.14
C GLU A 495 8.94 -5.65 9.02
N LYS A 496 8.59 -4.89 10.07
CA LYS A 496 7.54 -5.27 11.04
C LYS A 496 6.14 -5.25 10.42
N LEU A 497 5.17 -5.92 11.04
CA LEU A 497 3.81 -6.05 10.46
C LEU A 497 3.14 -4.69 10.25
N GLU A 498 3.35 -3.75 11.16
CA GLU A 498 2.81 -2.40 11.18
C GLU A 498 3.58 -1.38 10.31
N ASP A 499 4.62 -1.83 9.59
CA ASP A 499 5.41 -1.00 8.65
C ASP A 499 4.84 -0.97 7.22
N LEU A 500 3.68 -1.59 6.97
CA LEU A 500 2.89 -1.29 5.79
C LEU A 500 1.86 -0.22 6.14
N ARG A 501 1.92 0.93 5.45
CA ARG A 501 1.03 2.07 5.70
C ARG A 501 0.26 2.48 4.45
N PRO A 502 -0.98 3.01 4.58
CA PRO A 502 -1.67 3.67 3.48
C PRO A 502 -0.80 4.78 2.89
N PHE A 503 -0.86 4.95 1.57
CA PHE A 503 -0.09 5.98 0.88
C PHE A 503 -0.84 7.31 0.79
N ASN A 504 -0.09 8.43 0.89
CA ASN A 504 -0.59 9.79 0.76
C ASN A 504 0.38 10.60 -0.12
N GLY A 505 -0.14 11.21 -1.19
CA GLY A 505 0.65 11.97 -2.16
C GLY A 505 1.31 13.22 -1.56
N ALA A 506 0.55 14.03 -0.82
CA ALA A 506 1.05 15.24 -0.16
C ALA A 506 2.08 14.94 0.94
N ASP A 507 1.88 13.90 1.76
CA ASP A 507 2.85 13.49 2.79
C ASP A 507 4.14 12.96 2.15
N TYR A 508 4.03 12.20 1.06
CA TYR A 508 5.17 11.73 0.27
C TYR A 508 5.93 12.88 -0.39
N ALA A 509 5.22 13.83 -1.02
CA ALA A 509 5.81 15.01 -1.63
C ALA A 509 6.60 15.84 -0.61
N ARG A 510 6.02 16.10 0.57
CA ARG A 510 6.66 16.82 1.68
C ARG A 510 7.87 16.06 2.22
N ALA A 511 7.78 14.75 2.40
CA ALA A 511 8.88 13.93 2.86
C ALA A 511 10.04 13.81 1.85
N LEU A 512 9.75 13.90 0.55
CA LEU A 512 10.74 13.90 -0.54
C LEU A 512 11.42 15.27 -0.74
N LEU A 513 10.66 16.35 -0.62
CA LEU A 513 11.06 17.71 -1.04
C LEU A 513 11.40 18.65 0.13
N GLY A 514 11.07 18.26 1.37
CA GLY A 514 11.18 19.08 2.57
C GLY A 514 9.98 20.01 2.79
N ASP A 515 9.92 20.60 3.99
CA ASP A 515 8.93 21.61 4.34
C ASP A 515 9.29 22.97 3.73
N LEU A 516 8.27 23.72 3.31
CA LEU A 516 8.43 25.09 2.79
C LEU A 516 8.82 26.13 3.87
N ASP A 517 8.72 25.77 5.16
CA ASP A 517 8.79 26.71 6.30
C ASP A 517 10.17 26.79 6.99
N GLN A 518 11.20 26.07 6.54
CA GLN A 518 12.55 26.12 7.13
C GLN A 518 13.37 27.35 6.66
N GLY A 519 12.74 28.53 6.69
CA GLY A 519 13.28 29.80 6.20
C GLY A 519 12.82 31.03 7.00
N LYS A 520 13.26 31.14 8.26
CA LYS A 520 13.12 32.32 9.13
C LYS A 520 14.39 32.58 9.94
#